data_AF-A0A5E9GV86-F1
#
_entry.id   AF-A0A5E9GV86-F1
#
_cell.length_a   1.000
_cell.length_b   1.000
_cell.length_c   1.000
_cell.angle_alpha   90.00
_cell.angle_beta   90.00
_cell.angle_gamma   90.00
#
_symmetry.space_group_name_H-M   'P 1'
#
loop_
_entity.id
_entity.type
_entity.pdbx_description
1 polymer ?
#
loop_
_entity_poly.entity_id
_entity_poly.type
_entity_poly.pdbx_seq_one_letter_code
_entity_poly.pdbx_strand_id
1 'polypeptide(L)'
;MLNQLETYSVLPARDLARARRFYRDVLGMEPDEERVEGLLYRTPKGAAIVVYETENGIATTSADRAAWFKDTEGNIICVSQTVAFGRSEAGSGRARRAPRSATDSPSPVPGRTSGRPGGGPASRPKTTYRGGMVKPRGWLEWEAEQARDWVYRPQAGDDKYSRGVLGVRTGSKDYPGAAVLGVDAAVRTGLGMVRYLGPRRAATLVLQRRPEIVTVPGRVQAWLLGSGINASTRTDAVTTALTEALAEGLPTVLDAGALDLVSRAIGPTVITPHAGELAAMLAHEAKPGSASQIAANPGEWAIRAARLFDVTVLLKGAVTHVASPSGARLTVSTGPAWLATAGSGDVLGGILGALLATHSDQLETDAASLAPLAATAALLHAEAAMLASAGGPIAALDIADAVPRAVAALLDHWADPGAR
;
A
#
# COMPACT_ATOMS: atom_id res chain seq x y z
N MET A 1 -32.76 -0.94 -38.43
CA MET A 1 -32.49 -2.38 -38.21
C MET A 1 -32.85 -2.81 -36.79
N LEU A 2 -32.48 -2.06 -35.73
CA LEU A 2 -32.91 -2.35 -34.35
C LEU A 2 -34.42 -2.10 -34.09
N ASN A 3 -35.08 -1.25 -34.87
CA ASN A 3 -36.51 -0.95 -34.77
C ASN A 3 -37.44 -2.03 -35.36
N GLN A 4 -36.88 -3.14 -35.86
CA GLN A 4 -37.61 -4.24 -36.50
C GLN A 4 -37.39 -5.59 -35.81
N LEU A 5 -36.60 -5.62 -34.73
CA LEU A 5 -36.26 -6.84 -33.98
C LEU A 5 -36.80 -6.75 -32.56
N GLU A 6 -37.34 -7.86 -32.05
CA GLU A 6 -37.76 -7.98 -30.67
C GLU A 6 -36.52 -8.08 -29.77
N THR A 7 -36.33 -7.10 -28.89
CA THR A 7 -35.22 -7.06 -27.93
C THR A 7 -35.68 -7.57 -26.58
N TYR A 8 -34.96 -8.52 -26.01
CA TYR A 8 -35.19 -9.02 -24.66
C TYR A 8 -33.92 -8.96 -23.82
N SER A 9 -34.09 -8.86 -22.50
CA SER A 9 -32.97 -8.83 -21.56
C SER A 9 -32.47 -10.24 -21.28
N VAL A 10 -31.15 -10.41 -21.23
CA VAL A 10 -30.52 -11.69 -20.90
C VAL A 10 -29.65 -11.54 -19.67
N LEU A 11 -29.96 -12.29 -18.62
CA LEU A 11 -29.34 -12.16 -17.30
C LEU A 11 -28.64 -13.46 -16.88
N PRO A 12 -27.49 -13.37 -16.20
CA PRO A 12 -26.79 -14.54 -15.68
C PRO A 12 -27.30 -14.90 -14.28
N ALA A 13 -27.39 -16.20 -14.00
CA ALA A 13 -27.60 -16.76 -12.68
C ALA A 13 -26.54 -17.85 -12.39
N ARG A 14 -26.12 -17.98 -11.13
CA ARG A 14 -25.27 -19.10 -10.70
C ARG A 14 -26.08 -20.32 -10.23
N ASP A 15 -27.35 -20.10 -9.95
CA ASP A 15 -28.30 -21.07 -9.41
C ASP A 15 -29.70 -20.62 -9.84
N LEU A 16 -30.33 -21.37 -10.74
CA LEU A 16 -31.66 -21.04 -11.26
C LEU A 16 -32.77 -21.17 -10.21
N ALA A 17 -32.64 -22.09 -9.25
CA ALA A 17 -33.62 -22.23 -8.18
C ALA A 17 -33.60 -21.01 -7.26
N ARG A 18 -32.40 -20.47 -6.97
CA ARG A 18 -32.25 -19.21 -6.24
C ARG A 18 -32.81 -18.02 -7.03
N ALA A 19 -32.50 -17.93 -8.32
CA ALA A 19 -33.02 -16.87 -9.18
C ALA A 19 -34.56 -16.89 -9.23
N ARG A 20 -35.15 -18.07 -9.38
CA ARG A 20 -36.61 -18.24 -9.37
C ARG A 20 -37.24 -17.73 -8.08
N ARG A 21 -36.71 -18.14 -6.92
CA ARG A 21 -37.20 -17.64 -5.62
C ARG A 21 -37.13 -16.12 -5.56
N PHE A 22 -36.01 -15.54 -5.96
CA PHE A 22 -35.86 -14.07 -5.99
C PHE A 22 -36.93 -13.39 -6.86
N TYR A 23 -37.14 -13.84 -8.11
CA TYR A 23 -38.12 -13.19 -8.99
C TYR A 23 -39.57 -13.36 -8.53
N ARG A 24 -39.92 -14.52 -7.95
CA ARG A 24 -41.22 -14.71 -7.31
C ARG A 24 -41.38 -13.79 -6.10
N ASP A 25 -40.44 -13.83 -5.17
CA ASP A 25 -40.59 -13.20 -3.86
C ASP A 25 -40.47 -11.66 -3.95
N VAL A 26 -39.66 -11.15 -4.89
CA VAL A 26 -39.39 -9.72 -5.04
C VAL A 26 -40.25 -9.07 -6.12
N LEU A 27 -40.47 -9.75 -7.26
CA LEU A 27 -41.21 -9.18 -8.39
C LEU A 27 -42.59 -9.81 -8.60
N GLY A 28 -42.97 -10.84 -7.84
CA GLY A 28 -44.22 -11.56 -8.04
C GLY A 28 -44.29 -12.30 -9.39
N MET A 29 -43.14 -12.63 -9.97
CA MET A 29 -43.05 -13.24 -11.30
C MET A 29 -42.66 -14.71 -11.23
N GLU A 30 -43.44 -15.56 -11.89
CA GLU A 30 -43.08 -16.95 -12.20
C GLU A 30 -42.57 -17.05 -13.65
N PRO A 31 -41.69 -18.00 -13.96
CA PRO A 31 -41.26 -18.22 -15.33
C PRO A 31 -42.43 -18.75 -16.17
N ASP A 32 -42.59 -18.19 -17.37
CA ASP A 32 -43.58 -18.69 -18.35
C ASP A 32 -43.10 -19.97 -19.04
N GLU A 33 -41.78 -20.11 -19.18
CA GLU A 33 -41.17 -21.28 -19.80
C GLU A 33 -39.89 -21.66 -19.06
N GLU A 34 -39.75 -22.95 -18.75
CA GLU A 34 -38.54 -23.53 -18.21
C GLU A 34 -37.84 -24.33 -19.29
N ARG A 35 -36.63 -23.88 -19.65
CA ARG A 35 -35.76 -24.57 -20.59
C ARG A 35 -34.66 -25.28 -19.83
N VAL A 36 -34.07 -26.30 -20.44
CA VAL A 36 -32.95 -27.07 -19.85
C VAL A 36 -31.81 -26.14 -19.40
N GLU A 37 -31.61 -25.02 -20.09
CA GLU A 37 -30.47 -24.14 -19.89
C GLU A 37 -30.84 -22.79 -19.25
N GLY A 38 -32.13 -22.52 -18.97
CA GLY A 38 -32.56 -21.24 -18.40
C GLY A 38 -34.05 -21.06 -18.16
N LEU A 39 -34.42 -19.91 -17.59
CA LEU A 39 -35.79 -19.51 -17.27
C LEU A 39 -36.21 -18.33 -18.16
N LEU A 40 -37.37 -18.43 -18.80
CA LEU A 40 -37.97 -17.33 -19.55
C LEU A 40 -39.13 -16.73 -18.74
N TYR A 41 -39.07 -15.43 -18.55
CA TYR A 41 -40.13 -14.63 -17.94
C TYR A 41 -40.69 -13.67 -18.97
N ARG A 42 -42.00 -13.52 -19.06
CA ARG A 42 -42.64 -12.42 -19.79
C ARG A 42 -43.46 -11.58 -18.84
N THR A 43 -43.47 -10.29 -19.12
CA THR A 43 -44.35 -9.35 -18.45
C THR A 43 -45.70 -9.33 -19.17
N PRO A 44 -46.80 -8.95 -18.49
CA PRO A 44 -48.11 -8.82 -19.12
C PRO A 44 -48.16 -7.87 -20.32
N LYS A 45 -47.19 -6.94 -20.42
CA LYS A 45 -47.05 -5.98 -21.53
C LYS A 45 -46.07 -6.44 -22.62
N GLY A 46 -45.64 -7.70 -22.59
CA GLY A 46 -44.89 -8.34 -23.67
C GLY A 46 -43.36 -8.29 -23.56
N ALA A 47 -42.78 -7.56 -22.61
CA ALA A 47 -41.32 -7.60 -22.40
C ALA A 47 -40.89 -8.98 -21.88
N ALA A 48 -39.78 -9.50 -22.40
CA ALA A 48 -39.23 -10.79 -22.00
C ALA A 48 -37.86 -10.65 -21.32
N ILE A 49 -37.60 -11.54 -20.36
CA ILE A 49 -36.33 -11.68 -19.65
C ILE A 49 -35.95 -13.15 -19.69
N VAL A 50 -34.75 -13.44 -20.18
CA VAL A 50 -34.17 -14.78 -20.16
C VAL A 50 -33.08 -14.82 -19.10
N VAL A 51 -33.13 -15.81 -18.22
CA VAL A 51 -32.13 -16.02 -17.16
C VAL A 51 -31.40 -17.33 -17.46
N TYR A 52 -30.10 -17.26 -17.71
CA TYR A 52 -29.27 -18.44 -17.97
C TYR A 52 -28.48 -18.85 -16.74
N GLU A 53 -28.36 -20.16 -16.52
CA GLU A 53 -27.37 -20.66 -15.57
C GLU A 53 -25.96 -20.49 -16.16
N THR A 54 -25.03 -20.06 -15.33
CA THR A 54 -23.66 -19.75 -15.75
C THR A 54 -22.65 -20.46 -14.88
N GLU A 55 -21.63 -21.02 -15.51
CA GLU A 55 -20.41 -21.47 -14.86
C GLU A 55 -19.32 -20.43 -15.09
N ASN A 56 -18.79 -19.84 -14.02
CA ASN A 56 -17.79 -18.77 -14.09
C ASN A 56 -18.18 -17.57 -15.00
N GLY A 57 -19.48 -17.27 -15.08
CA GLY A 57 -20.00 -16.17 -15.89
C GLY A 57 -20.20 -16.50 -17.37
N ILE A 58 -20.08 -17.78 -17.76
CA ILE A 58 -20.32 -18.25 -19.12
C ILE A 58 -21.55 -19.16 -19.12
N ALA A 59 -22.49 -18.91 -20.04
CA ALA A 59 -23.56 -19.83 -20.41
C ALA A 59 -23.31 -20.35 -21.82
N THR A 60 -23.47 -21.66 -22.01
CA THR A 60 -23.46 -22.29 -23.34
C THR A 60 -24.78 -23.02 -23.52
N THR A 61 -25.50 -22.65 -24.57
CA THR A 61 -26.71 -23.32 -25.01
C THR A 61 -26.47 -24.05 -26.32
N SER A 62 -27.45 -24.83 -26.78
CA SER A 62 -27.40 -25.46 -28.10
C SER A 62 -27.35 -24.47 -29.26
N ALA A 63 -27.77 -23.21 -29.05
CA ALA A 63 -27.88 -22.19 -30.09
C ALA A 63 -26.94 -20.99 -29.87
N ASP A 64 -26.54 -20.70 -28.64
CA ASP A 64 -25.80 -19.50 -28.28
C ASP A 64 -24.71 -19.77 -27.24
N ARG A 65 -23.68 -18.94 -27.22
CA ARG A 65 -22.73 -18.81 -26.11
C ARG A 65 -22.73 -17.38 -25.64
N ALA A 66 -22.86 -17.17 -24.33
CA ALA A 66 -22.86 -15.85 -23.74
C ALA A 66 -21.93 -15.79 -22.54
N ALA A 67 -21.18 -14.70 -22.42
CA ALA A 67 -20.29 -14.43 -21.31
C ALA A 67 -20.61 -13.08 -20.69
N TRP A 68 -20.79 -13.08 -19.38
CA TRP A 68 -21.00 -11.87 -18.58
C TRP A 68 -19.75 -11.53 -17.79
N PHE A 69 -19.31 -10.29 -17.91
CA PHE A 69 -18.18 -9.77 -17.16
C PHE A 69 -18.44 -8.32 -16.74
N LYS A 70 -17.67 -7.86 -15.76
CA LYS A 70 -17.69 -6.46 -15.35
C LYS A 70 -16.58 -5.72 -16.09
N ASP A 71 -16.90 -4.58 -16.69
CA ASP A 71 -15.88 -3.68 -17.20
C ASP A 71 -15.13 -2.96 -16.05
N THR A 72 -14.22 -2.07 -16.42
CA THR A 72 -13.40 -1.30 -15.48
C THR A 72 -14.20 -0.33 -14.62
N GLU A 73 -15.42 0.03 -15.02
CA GLU A 73 -16.34 0.90 -14.28
C GLU A 73 -17.34 0.11 -13.43
N GLY A 74 -17.37 -1.21 -13.59
CA GLY A 74 -18.27 -2.11 -12.88
C GLY A 74 -19.60 -2.37 -13.60
N ASN A 75 -19.74 -1.90 -14.83
CA ASN A 75 -20.91 -2.19 -15.67
C ASN A 75 -20.91 -3.68 -16.04
N ILE A 76 -22.09 -4.31 -16.03
CA ILE A 76 -22.23 -5.70 -16.46
C ILE A 76 -22.38 -5.70 -17.98
N ILE A 77 -21.40 -6.26 -18.67
CA ILE A 77 -21.40 -6.44 -20.12
C ILE A 77 -21.68 -7.90 -20.42
N CYS A 78 -22.56 -8.15 -21.40
CA CYS A 78 -22.78 -9.46 -21.99
C CYS A 78 -22.20 -9.45 -23.41
N VAL A 79 -21.32 -10.40 -23.71
CA VAL A 79 -20.92 -10.71 -25.08
C VAL A 79 -21.54 -12.05 -25.44
N SER A 80 -22.35 -12.07 -26.50
CA SER A 80 -22.98 -13.29 -27.00
C SER A 80 -22.56 -13.59 -28.42
N GLN A 81 -22.49 -14.88 -28.74
CA GLN A 81 -22.22 -15.41 -30.06
C GLN A 81 -23.26 -16.49 -30.36
N THR A 82 -23.98 -16.34 -31.47
CA THR A 82 -24.83 -17.41 -32.00
C THR A 82 -23.98 -18.49 -32.63
N VAL A 83 -24.17 -19.72 -32.19
CA VAL A 83 -23.49 -20.90 -32.71
C VAL A 83 -24.33 -21.43 -33.86
N ALA A 84 -23.89 -21.17 -35.11
CA ALA A 84 -24.65 -21.57 -36.29
C ALA A 84 -24.84 -23.11 -36.35
N PHE A 85 -26.08 -23.55 -36.51
CA PHE A 85 -26.41 -24.92 -36.91
C PHE A 85 -25.74 -25.22 -38.27
N GLY A 86 -25.09 -26.38 -38.36
CA GLY A 86 -24.19 -26.73 -39.46
C GLY A 86 -24.76 -26.48 -40.87
N ARG A 87 -24.06 -25.66 -41.65
CA ARG A 87 -23.95 -25.91 -43.09
C ARG A 87 -22.94 -27.04 -43.26
N SER A 88 -23.38 -28.13 -43.86
CA SER A 88 -22.48 -29.17 -44.35
C SER A 88 -21.54 -28.54 -45.40
N GLU A 89 -20.26 -28.44 -45.10
CA GLU A 89 -19.26 -28.30 -46.15
C GLU A 89 -18.56 -29.64 -46.35
N ALA A 90 -18.81 -30.16 -47.55
CA ALA A 90 -18.11 -31.26 -48.12
C ALA A 90 -16.61 -30.96 -48.20
N GLY A 91 -15.82 -31.95 -47.76
CA GLY A 91 -14.50 -32.29 -48.26
C GLY A 91 -13.54 -31.17 -48.67
N SER A 92 -12.55 -30.90 -47.81
CA SER A 92 -11.17 -30.98 -48.26
C SER A 92 -10.28 -31.34 -47.08
N GLY A 93 -9.67 -32.53 -47.18
CA GLY A 93 -8.84 -33.09 -46.14
C GLY A 93 -7.49 -32.39 -46.03
N ARG A 94 -7.00 -32.28 -44.80
CA ARG A 94 -5.57 -32.51 -44.54
C ARG A 94 -5.38 -33.15 -43.16
N ALA A 95 -4.66 -34.26 -43.20
CA ALA A 95 -4.52 -35.24 -42.15
C ALA A 95 -3.93 -34.67 -40.85
N ARG A 96 -4.56 -35.04 -39.72
CA ARG A 96 -3.93 -35.09 -38.41
C ARG A 96 -2.81 -36.13 -38.42
N ARG A 97 -1.65 -35.77 -37.87
CA ARG A 97 -0.63 -36.74 -37.47
C ARG A 97 -0.29 -36.52 -36.00
N ALA A 98 -0.64 -37.50 -35.18
CA ALA A 98 0.04 -37.89 -33.95
C ALA A 98 0.15 -39.44 -34.02
N PRO A 99 0.95 -40.15 -33.20
CA PRO A 99 1.69 -39.71 -32.01
C PRO A 99 3.13 -40.28 -31.97
N ARG A 100 3.88 -40.03 -30.87
CA ARG A 100 4.73 -41.07 -30.27
C ARG A 100 5.06 -40.77 -28.80
N SER A 101 4.82 -41.79 -27.98
CA SER A 101 5.11 -41.97 -26.56
C SER A 101 6.48 -42.64 -26.35
N ALA A 102 7.17 -42.34 -25.24
CA ALA A 102 8.15 -43.19 -24.56
C ALA A 102 8.47 -42.54 -23.18
N THR A 103 7.90 -43.01 -22.07
CA THR A 103 8.42 -44.01 -21.10
C THR A 103 9.51 -43.52 -20.14
N ASP A 104 9.08 -43.38 -18.88
CA ASP A 104 9.72 -43.65 -17.57
C ASP A 104 11.20 -44.07 -17.48
N SER A 105 11.94 -43.41 -16.58
CA SER A 105 12.50 -43.96 -15.31
C SER A 105 13.77 -43.22 -14.81
N PRO A 106 14.12 -43.30 -13.50
CA PRO A 106 14.63 -42.15 -12.72
C PRO A 106 16.02 -42.34 -12.07
N SER A 107 16.46 -41.29 -11.33
CA SER A 107 17.40 -41.23 -10.16
C SER A 107 18.69 -40.41 -10.39
N PRO A 108 19.47 -40.00 -9.35
CA PRO A 108 19.26 -40.09 -7.90
C PRO A 108 19.54 -38.79 -7.08
N VAL A 109 19.08 -38.84 -5.84
CA VAL A 109 19.49 -38.01 -4.68
C VAL A 109 20.92 -38.38 -4.23
N PRO A 110 21.70 -37.41 -3.71
CA PRO A 110 22.62 -37.67 -2.59
C PRO A 110 22.20 -36.82 -1.38
N GLY A 111 22.08 -37.32 -0.16
CA GLY A 111 23.01 -38.22 0.52
C GLY A 111 23.73 -37.41 1.60
N ARG A 112 23.13 -37.37 2.80
CA ARG A 112 23.71 -36.78 4.02
C ARG A 112 25.04 -37.46 4.37
N THR A 113 26.05 -36.68 4.74
CA THR A 113 27.07 -37.11 5.70
C THR A 113 27.45 -36.01 6.67
N SER A 114 27.61 -36.45 7.91
CA SER A 114 27.98 -35.77 9.14
C SER A 114 29.36 -35.14 9.16
N GLY A 115 29.49 -34.03 9.87
CA GLY A 115 30.76 -33.49 10.35
C GLY A 115 30.57 -32.28 11.26
N ARG A 116 30.55 -32.50 12.58
CA ARG A 116 30.85 -31.44 13.58
C ARG A 116 32.36 -31.15 13.50
N PRO A 117 32.76 -29.90 13.78
CA PRO A 117 33.35 -29.66 15.09
C PRO A 117 32.82 -28.38 15.75
N GLY A 118 32.98 -28.35 17.07
CA GLY A 118 32.49 -27.30 17.94
C GLY A 118 33.24 -25.98 17.77
N GLY A 119 32.48 -24.90 17.84
CA GLY A 119 32.93 -23.54 18.09
C GLY A 119 31.84 -22.89 18.91
N GLY A 120 32.11 -22.65 20.20
CA GLY A 120 31.13 -22.05 21.11
C GLY A 120 30.68 -20.67 20.61
N PRO A 121 29.49 -20.19 21.03
CA PRO A 121 29.08 -18.84 20.68
C PRO A 121 30.04 -17.87 21.35
N ALA A 122 30.87 -17.22 20.53
CA ALA A 122 31.59 -16.02 20.94
C ALA A 122 30.56 -15.02 21.46
N SER A 123 30.69 -14.68 22.73
CA SER A 123 29.94 -13.64 23.41
C SER A 123 30.00 -12.37 22.58
N ARG A 124 28.86 -11.93 22.05
CA ARG A 124 28.69 -10.57 21.51
C ARG A 124 29.18 -9.57 22.56
N PRO A 125 30.00 -8.56 22.21
CA PRO A 125 30.22 -7.46 23.11
C PRO A 125 28.86 -6.76 23.31
N LYS A 126 28.30 -6.90 24.51
CA LYS A 126 27.24 -6.01 24.98
C LYS A 126 27.88 -4.63 25.09
N THR A 127 27.74 -3.81 24.05
CA THR A 127 27.96 -2.37 24.18
C THR A 127 26.79 -1.83 24.98
N THR A 128 26.84 -1.98 26.30
CA THR A 128 25.98 -1.22 27.20
C THR A 128 26.35 0.24 27.04
N TYR A 129 25.50 1.02 26.38
CA TYR A 129 25.51 2.47 26.48
C TYR A 129 25.15 2.84 27.92
N ARG A 130 26.14 2.79 28.81
CA ARG A 130 26.12 3.46 30.12
C ARG A 130 26.87 4.77 29.94
N GLY A 131 26.18 5.76 29.40
CA GLY A 131 26.62 7.14 29.39
C GLY A 131 25.42 8.00 29.71
N GLY A 132 25.38 8.59 30.91
CA GLY A 132 24.40 9.61 31.25
C GLY A 132 24.59 10.79 30.29
N MET A 133 23.79 10.85 29.23
CA MET A 133 23.72 12.01 28.37
C MET A 133 23.01 13.12 29.13
N VAL A 134 23.76 14.17 29.46
CA VAL A 134 23.19 15.50 29.61
C VAL A 134 22.47 15.78 28.29
N LYS A 135 21.11 15.77 28.31
CA LYS A 135 20.31 16.08 27.12
C LYS A 135 20.73 17.47 26.63
N PRO A 136 21.28 17.63 25.41
CA PRO A 136 21.56 18.95 24.89
C PRO A 136 20.25 19.74 24.87
N ARG A 137 20.30 21.00 25.31
CA ARG A 137 19.14 21.90 25.31
C ARG A 137 18.71 22.35 23.89
N GLY A 138 19.51 22.03 22.87
CA GLY A 138 19.32 22.43 21.47
C GLY A 138 18.85 21.30 20.55
N TRP A 139 18.68 21.64 19.27
CA TRP A 139 18.40 20.71 18.20
C TRP A 139 19.69 20.00 17.76
N LEU A 140 19.61 18.70 17.51
CA LEU A 140 20.69 17.91 16.93
C LEU A 140 20.44 17.75 15.43
N GLU A 141 21.39 18.18 14.60
CA GLU A 141 21.35 17.87 13.18
C GLU A 141 21.56 16.36 12.98
N TRP A 142 20.68 15.74 12.19
CA TRP A 142 20.69 14.32 11.90
C TRP A 142 21.42 14.06 10.59
N GLU A 143 22.56 13.38 10.68
CA GLU A 143 23.46 13.16 9.56
C GLU A 143 23.51 11.67 9.17
N ALA A 144 24.17 11.39 8.06
CA ALA A 144 24.32 10.05 7.50
C ALA A 144 24.93 9.05 8.50
N GLU A 145 25.88 9.49 9.34
CA GLU A 145 26.52 8.61 10.31
C GLU A 145 25.52 8.06 11.34
N GLN A 146 24.62 8.90 11.87
CA GLN A 146 23.60 8.42 12.81
C GLN A 146 22.53 7.61 12.09
N ALA A 147 22.10 8.05 10.90
CA ALA A 147 21.03 7.43 10.14
C ALA A 147 21.33 5.99 9.69
N ARG A 148 22.60 5.66 9.47
CA ARG A 148 23.01 4.32 8.98
C ARG A 148 22.50 3.17 9.85
N ASP A 149 22.46 3.38 11.17
CA ASP A 149 22.12 2.34 12.15
C ASP A 149 20.60 2.11 12.22
N TRP A 150 19.82 2.92 11.51
CA TRP A 150 18.35 2.87 11.44
C TRP A 150 17.83 2.39 10.09
N VAL A 151 18.71 1.83 9.26
CA VAL A 151 18.35 1.13 8.02
C VAL A 151 18.61 -0.35 8.19
N TYR A 152 17.55 -1.14 8.02
CA TYR A 152 17.64 -2.59 8.15
C TYR A 152 18.45 -3.20 6.99
N ARG A 153 19.51 -3.95 7.31
CA ARG A 153 20.29 -4.71 6.32
C ARG A 153 19.79 -6.16 6.27
N PRO A 154 19.25 -6.63 5.13
CA PRO A 154 18.83 -8.02 4.99
C PRO A 154 19.97 -9.02 5.29
N GLN A 155 19.63 -10.07 6.02
CA GLN A 155 20.50 -11.18 6.42
C GLN A 155 20.15 -12.46 5.65
N ALA A 156 21.09 -13.41 5.58
CA ALA A 156 20.91 -14.65 4.80
C ALA A 156 19.72 -15.53 5.26
N GLY A 157 19.26 -15.39 6.50
CA GLY A 157 18.13 -16.12 7.06
C GLY A 157 16.79 -15.40 6.94
N ASP A 158 16.75 -14.23 6.32
CA ASP A 158 15.53 -13.43 6.25
C ASP A 158 14.50 -13.97 5.27
N ASP A 159 13.23 -13.80 5.64
CA ASP A 159 12.10 -13.97 4.76
C ASP A 159 11.33 -12.64 4.56
N LYS A 160 10.20 -12.70 3.86
CA LYS A 160 9.38 -11.50 3.60
C LYS A 160 8.68 -10.94 4.85
N TYR A 161 8.55 -11.72 5.92
CA TYR A 161 7.95 -11.29 7.19
C TYR A 161 9.00 -10.79 8.17
N SER A 162 10.20 -11.39 8.19
CA SER A 162 11.31 -10.91 9.03
C SER A 162 11.82 -9.53 8.58
N ARG A 163 11.64 -9.18 7.30
CA ARG A 163 11.99 -7.87 6.75
C ARG A 163 10.86 -6.83 6.83
N GLY A 164 9.87 -7.05 7.68
CA GLY A 164 8.77 -6.11 7.91
C GLY A 164 7.68 -6.12 6.82
N VAL A 165 6.44 -6.01 7.28
CA VAL A 165 5.23 -5.93 6.47
C VAL A 165 4.51 -4.61 6.75
N LEU A 166 4.47 -3.73 5.76
CA LEU A 166 3.77 -2.44 5.87
C LEU A 166 2.33 -2.56 5.38
N GLY A 167 1.36 -2.22 6.22
CA GLY A 167 -0.01 -1.96 5.81
C GLY A 167 -0.17 -0.51 5.31
N VAL A 168 -0.82 -0.33 4.17
CA VAL A 168 -0.99 1.01 3.56
C VAL A 168 -2.46 1.27 3.28
N ARG A 169 -3.00 2.37 3.84
CA ARG A 169 -4.32 2.92 3.53
C ARG A 169 -4.20 4.38 3.16
N THR A 170 -3.75 4.59 1.93
CA THR A 170 -3.59 5.91 1.30
C THR A 170 -4.30 5.93 -0.04
N GLY A 171 -4.47 7.13 -0.59
CA GLY A 171 -5.18 7.38 -1.84
C GLY A 171 -6.70 7.40 -1.69
N SER A 172 -7.34 8.06 -2.65
CA SER A 172 -8.80 8.17 -2.74
C SER A 172 -9.25 8.07 -4.20
N LYS A 173 -10.56 8.28 -4.44
CA LYS A 173 -11.07 8.41 -5.81
C LYS A 173 -10.40 9.57 -6.54
N ASP A 174 -10.22 10.71 -5.87
CA ASP A 174 -9.74 11.96 -6.48
C ASP A 174 -8.22 12.07 -6.44
N TYR A 175 -7.57 11.48 -5.44
CA TYR A 175 -6.11 11.50 -5.26
C TYR A 175 -5.51 10.08 -5.18
N PRO A 176 -5.68 9.22 -6.21
CA PRO A 176 -5.13 7.88 -6.16
C PRO A 176 -3.59 7.85 -6.28
N GLY A 177 -2.98 8.92 -6.80
CA GLY A 177 -1.53 9.02 -6.98
C GLY A 177 -0.73 8.92 -5.69
N ALA A 178 -1.27 9.41 -4.56
CA ALA A 178 -0.60 9.32 -3.26
C ALA A 178 -0.32 7.86 -2.85
N ALA A 179 -1.23 6.94 -3.18
CA ALA A 179 -1.02 5.51 -2.96
C ALA A 179 0.14 4.98 -3.79
N VAL A 180 0.22 5.35 -5.07
CA VAL A 180 1.29 4.92 -5.97
C VAL A 180 2.64 5.42 -5.48
N LEU A 181 2.75 6.72 -5.14
CA LEU A 181 3.98 7.34 -4.69
C LEU A 181 4.50 6.72 -3.38
N GLY A 182 3.63 6.62 -2.36
CA GLY A 182 4.02 6.05 -1.07
C GLY A 182 4.38 4.56 -1.16
N VAL A 183 3.63 3.78 -1.94
CA VAL A 183 3.94 2.35 -2.12
C VAL A 183 5.22 2.15 -2.94
N ASP A 184 5.45 2.92 -4.00
CA ASP A 184 6.67 2.84 -4.83
C ASP A 184 7.91 3.16 -3.99
N ALA A 185 7.83 4.21 -3.16
CA ALA A 185 8.91 4.58 -2.26
C ALA A 185 9.15 3.52 -1.19
N ALA A 186 8.10 2.98 -0.57
CA ALA A 186 8.21 1.96 0.47
C ALA A 186 8.97 0.74 -0.04
N VAL A 187 8.56 0.11 -1.15
CA VAL A 187 9.21 -1.12 -1.66
C VAL A 187 10.69 -0.93 -2.02
N ARG A 188 11.12 0.31 -2.23
CA ARG A 188 12.50 0.68 -2.57
C ARG A 188 13.43 0.84 -1.37
N THR A 189 12.92 0.75 -0.13
CA THR A 189 13.74 0.83 1.10
C THR A 189 14.28 -0.52 1.56
N GLY A 190 13.81 -1.62 0.98
CA GLY A 190 14.25 -2.98 1.34
C GLY A 190 13.33 -3.75 2.28
N LEU A 191 12.14 -3.24 2.61
CA LEU A 191 11.15 -4.01 3.38
C LEU A 191 10.69 -5.28 2.65
N GLY A 192 10.18 -6.24 3.41
CA GLY A 192 9.82 -7.55 2.90
C GLY A 192 8.52 -7.60 2.11
N MET A 193 7.49 -6.87 2.54
CA MET A 193 6.18 -6.88 1.88
C MET A 193 5.37 -5.61 2.17
N VAL A 194 4.58 -5.18 1.19
CA VAL A 194 3.54 -4.15 1.37
C VAL A 194 2.17 -4.78 1.15
N ARG A 195 1.25 -4.49 2.08
CA ARG A 195 -0.19 -4.76 1.94
C ARG A 195 -0.93 -3.46 1.69
N TYR A 196 -1.39 -3.26 0.46
CA TYR A 196 -2.20 -2.10 0.11
C TYR A 196 -3.69 -2.38 0.31
N LEU A 197 -4.31 -1.67 1.25
CA LEU A 197 -5.70 -1.87 1.67
C LEU A 197 -6.56 -0.61 1.46
N GLY A 198 -6.22 0.18 0.45
CA GLY A 198 -6.97 1.36 0.01
C GLY A 198 -8.04 1.05 -1.05
N PRO A 199 -8.67 2.07 -1.65
CA PRO A 199 -9.77 1.91 -2.59
C PRO A 199 -9.35 1.22 -3.90
N ARG A 200 -10.30 0.51 -4.53
CA ARG A 200 -10.05 -0.32 -5.75
C ARG A 200 -9.36 0.44 -6.90
N ARG A 201 -9.72 1.70 -7.14
CA ARG A 201 -9.09 2.53 -8.18
C ARG A 201 -7.60 2.70 -7.93
N ALA A 202 -7.24 3.08 -6.70
CA ALA A 202 -5.84 3.26 -6.32
C ALA A 202 -5.10 1.91 -6.27
N ALA A 203 -5.74 0.83 -5.81
CA ALA A 203 -5.16 -0.52 -5.84
C ALA A 203 -4.79 -0.97 -7.26
N THR A 204 -5.63 -0.66 -8.24
CA THR A 204 -5.36 -0.97 -9.66
C THR A 204 -4.13 -0.24 -10.17
N LEU A 205 -3.99 1.05 -9.85
CA LEU A 205 -2.84 1.87 -10.27
C LEU A 205 -1.55 1.45 -9.54
N VAL A 206 -1.65 1.09 -8.27
CA VAL A 206 -0.54 0.52 -7.50
C VAL A 206 -0.06 -0.78 -8.15
N LEU A 207 -0.96 -1.71 -8.49
CA LEU A 207 -0.60 -2.99 -9.11
C LEU A 207 -0.02 -2.83 -10.53
N GLN A 208 -0.43 -1.80 -11.28
CA GLN A 208 0.16 -1.48 -12.58
C GLN A 208 1.62 -1.03 -12.46
N ARG A 209 1.96 -0.29 -11.41
CA ARG A 209 3.33 0.17 -11.14
C ARG A 209 4.17 -0.91 -10.43
N ARG A 210 3.56 -1.65 -9.51
CA ARG A 210 4.16 -2.61 -8.58
C ARG A 210 3.33 -3.89 -8.51
N PRO A 211 3.53 -4.85 -9.44
CA PRO A 211 2.78 -6.11 -9.44
C PRO A 211 3.06 -7.00 -8.21
N GLU A 212 4.13 -6.74 -7.46
CA GLU A 212 4.51 -7.44 -6.24
C GLU A 212 3.63 -7.10 -5.00
N ILE A 213 2.75 -6.09 -5.10
CA ILE A 213 1.95 -5.61 -3.96
C ILE A 213 0.79 -6.55 -3.65
N VAL A 214 0.60 -6.82 -2.36
CA VAL A 214 -0.50 -7.65 -1.87
C VAL A 214 -1.71 -6.75 -1.56
N THR A 215 -2.85 -6.99 -2.20
CA THR A 215 -4.08 -6.18 -2.01
C THR A 215 -5.15 -6.87 -1.17
N VAL A 216 -4.79 -7.98 -0.52
CA VAL A 216 -5.66 -8.71 0.40
C VAL A 216 -5.28 -8.42 1.85
N PRO A 217 -6.25 -8.39 2.79
CA PRO A 217 -5.98 -8.25 4.21
C PRO A 217 -5.06 -9.36 4.76
N GLY A 218 -4.39 -9.07 5.87
CA GLY A 218 -3.55 -10.02 6.60
C GLY A 218 -2.62 -9.29 7.57
N ARG A 219 -1.80 -10.05 8.30
CA ARG A 219 -0.85 -9.50 9.28
C ARG A 219 0.05 -8.43 8.65
N VAL A 220 0.20 -7.32 9.38
CA VAL A 220 1.16 -6.24 9.15
C VAL A 220 1.93 -5.97 10.44
N GLN A 221 2.98 -5.16 10.35
CA GLN A 221 3.88 -4.77 11.46
C GLN A 221 3.91 -3.26 11.68
N ALA A 222 3.50 -2.47 10.68
CA ALA A 222 3.29 -1.04 10.80
C ALA A 222 2.21 -0.57 9.82
N TRP A 223 1.70 0.64 10.04
CA TRP A 223 0.69 1.28 9.19
C TRP A 223 1.18 2.60 8.59
N LEU A 224 0.84 2.86 7.33
CA LEU A 224 0.89 4.17 6.69
C LEU A 224 -0.54 4.58 6.29
N LEU A 225 -1.02 5.68 6.85
CA LEU A 225 -2.41 6.10 6.76
C LEU A 225 -2.54 7.57 6.33
N GLY A 226 -3.54 7.85 5.48
CA GLY A 226 -4.09 9.21 5.32
C GLY A 226 -3.67 10.02 4.10
N SER A 227 -2.48 9.81 3.52
CA SER A 227 -2.05 10.52 2.31
C SER A 227 -3.08 10.33 1.16
N GLY A 228 -3.42 11.40 0.44
CA GLY A 228 -4.44 11.38 -0.62
C GLY A 228 -5.90 11.19 -0.13
N ILE A 229 -6.15 11.25 1.17
CA ILE A 229 -7.50 11.28 1.76
C ILE A 229 -7.77 12.73 2.21
N ASN A 230 -9.02 13.18 2.10
CA ASN A 230 -9.44 14.47 2.64
C ASN A 230 -10.32 14.23 3.88
N ALA A 231 -9.87 14.71 5.05
CA ALA A 231 -10.58 14.52 6.32
C ALA A 231 -12.01 15.08 6.31
N SER A 232 -12.26 16.16 5.58
CA SER A 232 -13.58 16.81 5.52
C SER A 232 -14.60 16.09 4.64
N THR A 233 -14.15 15.21 3.74
CA THR A 233 -15.02 14.53 2.77
C THR A 233 -14.90 13.02 2.78
N ARG A 234 -14.02 12.43 3.60
CA ARG A 234 -13.90 10.98 3.72
C ARG A 234 -15.20 10.38 4.28
N THR A 235 -15.62 9.26 3.71
CA THR A 235 -16.82 8.54 4.16
C THR A 235 -16.60 7.87 5.50
N ASP A 236 -17.68 7.57 6.23
CA ASP A 236 -17.63 6.81 7.50
C ASP A 236 -16.87 5.49 7.36
N ALA A 237 -17.06 4.75 6.25
CA ALA A 237 -16.34 3.51 6.01
C ALA A 237 -14.81 3.69 5.95
N VAL A 238 -14.32 4.82 5.42
CA VAL A 238 -12.89 5.16 5.40
C VAL A 238 -12.44 5.53 6.80
N THR A 239 -13.20 6.35 7.52
CA THR A 239 -12.91 6.71 8.92
C THR A 239 -12.85 5.47 9.82
N THR A 240 -13.79 4.53 9.68
CA THR A 240 -13.78 3.25 10.40
C THR A 240 -12.55 2.45 10.07
N ALA A 241 -12.22 2.26 8.78
CA ALA A 241 -11.05 1.47 8.38
C ALA A 241 -9.71 2.07 8.87
N LEU A 242 -9.59 3.41 8.93
CA LEU A 242 -8.43 4.09 9.50
C LEU A 242 -8.38 3.92 11.03
N THR A 243 -9.53 4.04 11.70
CA THR A 243 -9.63 3.88 13.16
C THR A 243 -9.35 2.43 13.60
N GLU A 244 -9.81 1.44 12.83
CA GLU A 244 -9.50 0.02 13.06
C GLU A 244 -8.00 -0.24 12.98
N ALA A 245 -7.31 0.30 11.96
CA ALA A 245 -5.86 0.18 11.85
C ALA A 245 -5.13 0.82 13.04
N LEU A 246 -5.60 1.99 13.49
CA LEU A 246 -5.07 2.67 14.68
C LEU A 246 -5.28 1.87 15.97
N ALA A 247 -6.41 1.17 16.08
CA ALA A 247 -6.76 0.35 17.24
C ALA A 247 -5.95 -0.95 17.34
N GLU A 248 -5.20 -1.33 16.29
CA GLU A 248 -4.29 -2.48 16.37
C GLU A 248 -3.06 -2.21 17.25
N GLY A 249 -2.76 -0.93 17.57
CA GLY A 249 -1.65 -0.55 18.44
C GLY A 249 -0.26 -0.75 17.82
N LEU A 250 -0.18 -0.94 16.51
CA LEU A 250 1.09 -1.09 15.78
C LEU A 250 1.75 0.26 15.52
N PRO A 251 3.08 0.28 15.28
CA PRO A 251 3.79 1.46 14.77
C PRO A 251 3.06 2.09 13.57
N THR A 252 2.78 3.39 13.63
CA THR A 252 1.94 4.05 12.64
C THR A 252 2.49 5.39 12.17
N VAL A 253 2.43 5.64 10.87
CA VAL A 253 2.56 6.95 10.24
C VAL A 253 1.17 7.50 9.93
N LEU A 254 0.84 8.66 10.48
CA LEU A 254 -0.35 9.43 10.13
C LEU A 254 0.05 10.66 9.32
N ASP A 255 -0.50 10.77 8.11
CA ASP A 255 -0.25 11.88 7.20
C ASP A 255 -1.56 12.45 6.65
N ALA A 256 -1.52 13.73 6.24
CA ALA A 256 -2.62 14.44 5.59
C ALA A 256 -4.02 14.15 6.18
N GLY A 257 -4.88 13.48 5.42
CA GLY A 257 -6.28 13.23 5.78
C GLY A 257 -6.53 12.22 6.89
N ALA A 258 -5.51 11.75 7.60
CA ALA A 258 -5.65 10.98 8.83
C ALA A 258 -5.11 11.71 10.08
N LEU A 259 -4.55 12.91 9.93
CA LEU A 259 -3.94 13.66 11.04
C LEU A 259 -4.95 14.04 12.13
N ASP A 260 -6.21 14.30 11.77
CA ASP A 260 -7.30 14.60 12.71
C ASP A 260 -7.69 13.40 13.58
N LEU A 261 -7.26 12.18 13.21
CA LEU A 261 -7.50 10.95 13.98
C LEU A 261 -6.37 10.62 14.96
N VAL A 262 -5.39 11.50 15.16
CA VAL A 262 -4.23 11.24 16.05
C VAL A 262 -4.63 10.80 17.45
N SER A 263 -5.73 11.32 18.00
CA SER A 263 -6.25 10.94 19.32
C SER A 263 -6.81 9.51 19.42
N ARG A 264 -6.99 8.84 18.27
CA ARG A 264 -7.42 7.43 18.19
C ARG A 264 -6.25 6.45 18.18
N ALA A 265 -5.01 6.93 17.98
CA ALA A 265 -3.84 6.09 17.95
C ALA A 265 -3.49 5.60 19.37
N ILE A 266 -3.31 4.28 19.53
CA ILE A 266 -2.89 3.68 20.81
C ILE A 266 -1.48 3.10 20.77
N GLY A 267 -0.87 3.05 19.58
CA GLY A 267 0.48 2.53 19.35
C GLY A 267 1.54 3.62 19.11
N PRO A 268 2.82 3.23 18.94
CA PRO A 268 3.90 4.16 18.61
C PRO A 268 3.61 4.92 17.32
N THR A 269 3.41 6.25 17.41
CA THR A 269 2.90 7.04 16.26
C THR A 269 3.84 8.17 15.87
N VAL A 270 4.04 8.33 14.56
CA VAL A 270 4.65 9.51 13.95
C VAL A 270 3.60 10.23 13.12
N ILE A 271 3.41 11.53 13.37
CA ILE A 271 2.61 12.40 12.50
C ILE A 271 3.54 13.22 11.60
N THR A 272 3.14 13.43 10.34
CA THR A 272 3.97 14.12 9.34
C THR A 272 3.35 15.42 8.81
N PRO A 273 2.86 16.36 9.65
CA PRO A 273 2.19 17.56 9.15
C PRO A 273 3.18 18.54 8.49
N HIS A 274 2.72 19.34 7.54
CA HIS A 274 3.31 20.64 7.24
C HIS A 274 2.69 21.74 8.12
N ALA A 275 3.16 22.99 8.03
CA ALA A 275 2.70 24.09 8.89
C ALA A 275 1.16 24.30 8.86
N GLY A 276 0.55 24.31 7.67
CA GLY A 276 -0.91 24.37 7.52
C GLY A 276 -1.69 23.19 8.13
N GLU A 277 -1.21 21.96 7.94
CA GLU A 277 -1.81 20.76 8.55
C GLU A 277 -1.73 20.82 10.07
N LEU A 278 -0.58 21.21 10.63
CA LEU A 278 -0.42 21.36 12.08
C LEU A 278 -1.34 22.47 12.64
N ALA A 279 -1.48 23.59 11.92
CA ALA A 279 -2.44 24.63 12.30
C ALA A 279 -3.88 24.11 12.37
N ALA A 280 -4.28 23.28 11.39
CA ALA A 280 -5.60 22.66 11.36
C ALA A 280 -5.80 21.68 12.54
N MET A 281 -4.78 20.88 12.86
CA MET A 281 -4.81 19.98 14.03
C MET A 281 -4.96 20.76 15.34
N LEU A 282 -4.20 21.85 15.51
CA LEU A 282 -4.31 22.70 16.70
C LEU A 282 -5.69 23.33 16.81
N ALA A 283 -6.26 23.80 15.69
CA ALA A 283 -7.60 24.36 15.66
C ALA A 283 -8.68 23.32 16.05
N HIS A 284 -8.53 22.06 15.61
CA HIS A 284 -9.41 20.96 16.01
C HIS A 284 -9.42 20.73 17.53
N GLU A 285 -8.27 20.91 18.19
CA GLU A 285 -8.13 20.83 19.65
C GLU A 285 -8.42 22.16 20.39
N ALA A 286 -9.01 23.14 19.70
CA ALA A 286 -9.25 24.49 20.20
C ALA A 286 -7.98 25.15 20.78
N LYS A 287 -6.81 24.90 20.18
CA LYS A 287 -5.52 25.49 20.53
C LYS A 287 -5.12 26.58 19.54
N PRO A 288 -4.48 27.68 19.99
CA PRO A 288 -3.98 28.70 19.09
C PRO A 288 -2.72 28.22 18.34
N GLY A 289 -2.57 28.66 17.10
CA GLY A 289 -1.38 28.45 16.27
C GLY A 289 -1.71 28.53 14.79
N SER A 290 -1.39 29.66 14.14
CA SER A 290 -1.58 29.81 12.70
C SER A 290 -0.43 29.20 11.91
N ALA A 291 -0.67 28.86 10.63
CA ALA A 291 0.37 28.34 9.75
C ALA A 291 1.58 29.29 9.65
N SER A 292 1.35 30.61 9.67
CA SER A 292 2.41 31.62 9.66
C SER A 292 3.24 31.62 10.94
N GLN A 293 2.59 31.53 12.11
CA GLN A 293 3.28 31.41 13.40
C GLN A 293 4.11 30.13 13.50
N ILE A 294 3.59 29.03 12.94
CA ILE A 294 4.27 27.74 12.88
C ILE A 294 5.49 27.82 11.97
N ALA A 295 5.32 28.38 10.76
CA ALA A 295 6.43 28.55 9.81
C ALA A 295 7.53 29.48 10.36
N ALA A 296 7.19 30.45 11.22
CA ALA A 296 8.19 31.36 11.82
C ALA A 296 9.04 30.68 12.90
N ASN A 297 8.51 29.67 13.61
CA ASN A 297 9.20 28.98 14.70
C ASN A 297 8.93 27.46 14.69
N PRO A 298 9.26 26.74 13.61
CA PRO A 298 8.81 25.36 13.38
C PRO A 298 9.24 24.41 14.50
N GLY A 299 10.47 24.54 15.01
CA GLY A 299 10.96 23.70 16.09
C GLY A 299 10.13 23.79 17.38
N GLU A 300 9.84 25.01 17.85
CA GLU A 300 9.03 25.20 19.07
C GLU A 300 7.61 24.64 18.91
N TRP A 301 7.02 24.80 17.72
CA TRP A 301 5.71 24.24 17.41
C TRP A 301 5.73 22.72 17.29
N ALA A 302 6.79 22.12 16.74
CA ALA A 302 6.97 20.67 16.73
C ALA A 302 7.06 20.10 18.15
N ILE A 303 7.84 20.74 19.04
CA ILE A 303 7.93 20.34 20.46
C ILE A 303 6.57 20.46 21.16
N ARG A 304 5.85 21.56 20.93
CA ARG A 304 4.53 21.79 21.51
C ARG A 304 3.52 20.74 21.03
N ALA A 305 3.52 20.46 19.73
CA ALA A 305 2.65 19.46 19.12
C ALA A 305 2.96 18.06 19.66
N ALA A 306 4.23 17.67 19.73
CA ALA A 306 4.64 16.36 20.23
C ALA A 306 4.18 16.11 21.67
N ARG A 307 4.22 17.15 22.53
CA ARG A 307 3.70 17.08 23.90
C ARG A 307 2.18 17.11 23.99
N LEU A 308 1.53 17.89 23.14
CA LEU A 308 0.08 18.05 23.15
C LEU A 308 -0.62 16.76 22.71
N PHE A 309 -0.13 16.16 21.63
CA PHE A 309 -0.71 14.97 21.01
C PHE A 309 -0.09 13.67 21.54
N ASP A 310 0.96 13.74 22.36
CA ASP A 310 1.72 12.61 22.91
C ASP A 310 2.25 11.64 21.82
N VAL A 311 2.75 12.20 20.72
CA VAL A 311 3.26 11.45 19.56
C VAL A 311 4.54 12.07 19.04
N THR A 312 5.31 11.31 18.26
CA THR A 312 6.44 11.88 17.53
C THR A 312 5.93 12.72 16.36
N VAL A 313 6.48 13.92 16.21
CA VAL A 313 6.11 14.86 15.15
C VAL A 313 7.29 15.05 14.22
N LEU A 314 7.10 14.75 12.94
CA LEU A 314 7.98 15.16 11.85
C LEU A 314 7.31 16.33 11.14
N LEU A 315 7.69 17.56 11.51
CA LEU A 315 7.16 18.78 10.92
C LEU A 315 7.93 19.11 9.62
N LYS A 316 7.24 18.96 8.49
CA LYS A 316 7.76 19.21 7.14
C LYS A 316 8.01 20.70 6.93
N GLY A 317 9.15 21.05 6.34
CA GLY A 317 9.56 22.42 6.03
C GLY A 317 10.90 22.46 5.27
N ALA A 318 11.46 23.64 5.03
CA ALA A 318 12.79 23.78 4.42
C ALA A 318 13.87 23.08 5.26
N VAL A 319 13.73 23.16 6.59
CA VAL A 319 14.38 22.27 7.55
C VAL A 319 13.29 21.43 8.18
N THR A 320 13.41 20.10 8.09
CA THR A 320 12.48 19.18 8.73
C THR A 320 12.82 19.08 10.22
N HIS A 321 11.82 19.25 11.08
CA HIS A 321 12.00 19.19 12.53
C HIS A 321 11.30 17.94 13.08
N VAL A 322 12.05 17.09 13.78
CA VAL A 322 11.53 15.90 14.46
C VAL A 322 11.57 16.11 15.97
N ALA A 323 10.40 16.06 16.60
CA ALA A 323 10.26 16.18 18.05
C ALA A 323 9.49 14.99 18.64
N SER A 324 9.90 14.50 19.81
CA SER A 324 9.18 13.45 20.53
C SER A 324 8.65 13.95 21.89
N PRO A 325 7.61 13.31 22.46
CA PRO A 325 7.16 13.62 23.82
C PRO A 325 8.24 13.33 24.87
N SER A 326 9.12 12.35 24.60
CA SER A 326 10.29 12.02 25.44
C SER A 326 11.43 13.06 25.37
N GLY A 327 11.30 14.06 24.49
CA GLY A 327 12.17 15.22 24.40
C GLY A 327 13.29 15.12 23.36
N ALA A 328 13.24 14.18 22.42
CA ALA A 328 14.11 14.19 21.25
C ALA A 328 13.82 15.45 20.40
N ARG A 329 14.87 16.04 19.84
CA ARG A 329 14.84 17.27 19.04
C ARG A 329 15.89 17.14 17.92
N LEU A 330 15.46 16.67 16.76
CA LEU A 330 16.33 16.39 15.62
C LEU A 330 15.96 17.28 14.43
N THR A 331 16.94 17.77 13.69
CA THR A 331 16.73 18.49 12.43
C THR A 331 17.31 17.71 11.26
N VAL A 332 16.67 17.83 10.10
CA VAL A 332 17.24 17.42 8.82
C VAL A 332 17.17 18.62 7.89
N SER A 333 18.35 19.17 7.57
CA SER A 333 18.52 20.39 6.78
C SER A 333 18.97 20.09 5.34
N THR A 334 19.27 18.84 5.02
CA THR A 334 19.68 18.38 3.69
C THR A 334 18.50 18.37 2.71
N GLY A 335 18.72 18.78 1.46
CA GLY A 335 17.75 18.61 0.35
C GLY A 335 17.73 19.78 -0.64
N PRO A 336 17.41 19.54 -1.92
CA PRO A 336 17.33 20.62 -2.90
C PRO A 336 16.05 21.44 -2.71
N ALA A 337 16.09 22.73 -3.04
CA ALA A 337 14.90 23.61 -3.01
C ALA A 337 13.74 23.08 -3.89
N TRP A 338 14.05 22.24 -4.88
CA TRP A 338 13.08 21.57 -5.76
C TRP A 338 12.17 20.56 -5.04
N LEU A 339 12.42 20.22 -3.77
CA LEU A 339 11.60 19.34 -2.95
C LEU A 339 10.17 19.84 -2.69
N ALA A 340 9.89 21.13 -2.94
CA ALA A 340 8.57 21.74 -2.86
C ALA A 340 7.62 21.33 -4.01
N THR A 341 7.68 20.06 -4.43
CA THR A 341 6.84 19.49 -5.48
C THR A 341 5.74 18.61 -4.88
N ALA A 342 4.54 18.67 -5.44
CA ALA A 342 3.42 17.86 -4.98
C ALA A 342 3.76 16.35 -5.01
N GLY A 343 3.38 15.64 -3.96
CA GLY A 343 3.62 14.19 -3.82
C GLY A 343 4.97 13.78 -3.22
N SER A 344 5.91 14.71 -2.99
CA SER A 344 7.15 14.39 -2.26
C SER A 344 6.87 13.91 -0.83
N GLY A 345 5.86 14.48 -0.17
CA GLY A 345 5.38 14.03 1.13
C GLY A 345 4.89 12.58 1.13
N ASP A 346 4.26 12.12 0.05
CA ASP A 346 3.78 10.74 -0.07
C ASP A 346 4.97 9.76 -0.14
N VAL A 347 6.04 10.14 -0.85
CA VAL A 347 7.31 9.38 -0.92
C VAL A 347 7.94 9.29 0.47
N LEU A 348 8.02 10.41 1.20
CA LEU A 348 8.50 10.43 2.58
C LEU A 348 7.68 9.52 3.49
N GLY A 349 6.34 9.57 3.39
CA GLY A 349 5.45 8.68 4.15
C GLY A 349 5.70 7.20 3.86
N GLY A 350 5.95 6.87 2.59
CA GLY A 350 6.35 5.51 2.16
C GLY A 350 7.67 5.05 2.78
N ILE A 351 8.69 5.90 2.73
CA ILE A 351 10.01 5.60 3.32
C ILE A 351 9.88 5.39 4.83
N LEU A 352 9.21 6.32 5.53
CA LEU A 352 9.02 6.25 6.96
C LEU A 352 8.22 5.02 7.38
N GLY A 353 7.11 4.73 6.72
CA GLY A 353 6.30 3.54 7.00
C GLY A 353 7.10 2.25 6.86
N ALA A 354 7.97 2.16 5.85
CA ALA A 354 8.83 1.01 5.67
C ALA A 354 9.88 0.87 6.77
N LEU A 355 10.49 1.97 7.23
CA LEU A 355 11.41 1.95 8.36
C LEU A 355 10.71 1.55 9.67
N LEU A 356 9.47 2.00 9.91
CA LEU A 356 8.70 1.55 11.06
C LEU A 356 8.39 0.04 10.99
N ALA A 357 8.04 -0.47 9.80
CA ALA A 357 7.75 -1.89 9.62
C ALA A 357 8.96 -2.78 9.90
N THR A 358 10.14 -2.40 9.40
CA THR A 358 11.40 -3.15 9.59
C THR A 358 11.91 -3.09 11.03
N HIS A 359 11.51 -2.09 11.82
CA HIS A 359 11.92 -1.91 13.22
C HIS A 359 10.77 -2.14 14.22
N SER A 360 9.71 -2.83 13.79
CA SER A 360 8.51 -3.06 14.62
C SER A 360 8.81 -3.72 15.97
N ASP A 361 9.65 -4.76 16.00
CA ASP A 361 10.06 -5.45 17.24
C ASP A 361 10.85 -4.52 18.19
N GLN A 362 11.67 -3.62 17.64
CA GLN A 362 12.40 -2.62 18.45
C GLN A 362 11.42 -1.60 19.04
N LEU A 363 10.47 -1.13 18.24
CA LEU A 363 9.46 -0.15 18.66
C LEU A 363 8.48 -0.69 19.71
N GLU A 364 8.27 -2.00 19.77
CA GLU A 364 7.50 -2.65 20.84
C GLU A 364 8.16 -2.44 22.22
N THR A 365 9.49 -2.37 22.27
CA THR A 365 10.26 -2.27 23.52
C THR A 365 10.84 -0.88 23.79
N ASP A 366 11.05 -0.08 22.75
CA ASP A 366 11.64 1.26 22.84
C ASP A 366 10.94 2.25 21.90
N ALA A 367 9.93 2.95 22.42
CA ALA A 367 9.26 4.03 21.69
C ALA A 367 10.18 5.23 21.39
N ALA A 368 11.31 5.40 22.08
CA ALA A 368 12.24 6.50 21.81
C ALA A 368 12.94 6.35 20.45
N SER A 369 12.96 5.14 19.90
CA SER A 369 13.44 4.82 18.56
C SER A 369 12.63 5.46 17.42
N LEU A 370 11.40 5.93 17.67
CA LEU A 370 10.57 6.59 16.65
C LEU A 370 11.22 7.86 16.06
N ALA A 371 11.79 8.72 16.91
CA ALA A 371 12.36 9.99 16.45
C ALA A 371 13.58 9.79 15.54
N PRO A 372 14.56 8.93 15.88
CA PRO A 372 15.63 8.54 14.98
C PRO A 372 15.15 7.93 13.64
N LEU A 373 14.12 7.07 13.66
CA LEU A 373 13.54 6.50 12.43
C LEU A 373 12.89 7.58 11.56
N ALA A 374 12.15 8.51 12.18
CA ALA A 374 11.55 9.65 11.50
C ALA A 374 12.59 10.58 10.87
N ALA A 375 13.67 10.89 11.59
CA ALA A 375 14.77 11.69 11.07
C ALA A 375 15.54 10.97 9.95
N THR A 376 15.75 9.66 10.09
CA THR A 376 16.38 8.81 9.05
C THR A 376 15.54 8.77 7.77
N ALA A 377 14.21 8.66 7.88
CA ALA A 377 13.33 8.73 6.72
C ALA A 377 13.42 10.08 5.99
N ALA A 378 13.43 11.19 6.74
CA ALA A 378 13.60 12.52 6.18
C ALA A 378 14.96 12.70 5.49
N LEU A 379 16.03 12.16 6.08
CA LEU A 379 17.37 12.20 5.48
C LEU A 379 17.42 11.37 4.19
N LEU A 380 16.94 10.13 4.19
CA LEU A 380 16.89 9.29 2.98
C LEU A 380 16.08 9.93 1.86
N HIS A 381 14.95 10.56 2.19
CA HIS A 381 14.14 11.30 1.24
C HIS A 381 14.90 12.49 0.64
N ALA A 382 15.60 13.27 1.48
CA ALA A 382 16.42 14.38 1.05
C ALA A 382 17.60 13.96 0.14
N GLU A 383 18.32 12.91 0.53
CA GLU A 383 19.43 12.34 -0.25
C GLU A 383 18.94 11.81 -1.60
N ALA A 384 17.82 11.09 -1.61
CA ALA A 384 17.20 10.62 -2.85
C ALA A 384 16.82 11.80 -3.76
N ALA A 385 16.30 12.89 -3.21
CA ALA A 385 15.98 14.09 -3.98
C ALA A 385 17.23 14.80 -4.52
N MET A 386 18.32 14.87 -3.75
CA MET A 386 19.61 15.39 -4.23
C MET A 386 20.12 14.58 -5.42
N LEU A 387 20.10 13.25 -5.30
CA LEU A 387 20.53 12.31 -6.34
C LEU A 387 19.63 12.35 -7.60
N ALA A 388 18.34 12.61 -7.43
CA ALA A 388 17.39 12.75 -8.54
C ALA A 388 17.51 14.11 -9.22
N SER A 389 17.71 15.18 -8.45
CA SER A 389 17.78 16.55 -8.95
C SER A 389 19.00 16.78 -9.82
N ALA A 390 20.17 16.35 -9.37
CA ALA A 390 21.44 16.67 -10.04
C ALA A 390 21.58 18.17 -10.38
N GLY A 391 20.95 19.06 -9.58
CA GLY A 391 20.91 20.51 -9.79
C GLY A 391 19.71 21.05 -10.58
N GLY A 392 18.82 20.19 -11.10
CA GLY A 392 17.64 20.55 -11.89
C GLY A 392 16.30 20.21 -11.23
N PRO A 393 15.18 20.49 -11.94
CA PRO A 393 13.83 20.13 -11.49
C PRO A 393 13.68 18.62 -11.22
N ILE A 394 12.80 18.26 -10.29
CA ILE A 394 12.49 16.88 -9.92
C ILE A 394 10.99 16.67 -9.78
N ALA A 395 10.53 15.46 -10.11
CA ALA A 395 9.21 14.98 -9.76
C ALA A 395 9.27 13.98 -8.59
N ALA A 396 8.12 13.75 -7.94
CA ALA A 396 8.04 12.83 -6.80
C ALA A 396 8.49 11.39 -7.15
N LEU A 397 8.17 10.90 -8.36
CA LEU A 397 8.64 9.58 -8.78
C LEU A 397 10.15 9.50 -9.01
N ASP A 398 10.81 10.61 -9.40
CA ASP A 398 12.27 10.63 -9.53
C ASP A 398 12.93 10.46 -8.16
N ILE A 399 12.35 11.07 -7.12
CA ILE A 399 12.78 10.87 -5.73
C ILE A 399 12.59 9.41 -5.33
N ALA A 400 11.41 8.83 -5.56
CA ALA A 400 11.16 7.42 -5.27
C ALA A 400 12.18 6.52 -5.98
N ASP A 401 12.41 6.73 -7.28
CA ASP A 401 13.34 5.96 -8.10
C ASP A 401 14.80 6.06 -7.60
N ALA A 402 15.17 7.17 -6.96
CA ALA A 402 16.49 7.38 -6.37
C ALA A 402 16.67 6.77 -4.96
N VAL A 403 15.60 6.38 -4.26
CA VAL A 403 15.66 5.81 -2.89
C VAL A 403 16.68 4.66 -2.75
N PRO A 404 16.75 3.65 -3.64
CA PRO A 404 17.72 2.57 -3.48
C PRO A 404 19.17 3.05 -3.52
N ARG A 405 19.47 4.08 -4.31
CA ARG A 405 20.81 4.68 -4.36
C ARG A 405 21.13 5.48 -3.10
N ALA A 406 20.15 6.19 -2.54
CA ALA A 406 20.30 6.89 -1.27
C ALA A 406 20.55 5.89 -0.12
N VAL A 407 19.80 4.78 -0.08
CA VAL A 407 20.03 3.69 0.87
C VAL A 407 21.43 3.11 0.68
N ALA A 408 21.83 2.77 -0.54
CA ALA A 408 23.17 2.23 -0.81
C ALA A 408 24.27 3.19 -0.34
N ALA A 409 24.19 4.48 -0.70
CA ALA A 409 25.17 5.49 -0.29
C ALA A 409 25.30 5.60 1.24
N LEU A 410 24.17 5.57 1.96
CA LEU A 410 24.14 5.59 3.42
C LEU A 410 24.83 4.34 4.03
N LEU A 411 24.72 3.19 3.35
CA LEU A 411 25.34 1.94 3.79
C LEU A 411 26.81 1.77 3.33
N ASP A 412 27.21 2.44 2.24
CA ASP A 412 28.50 2.34 1.54
C ASP A 412 29.58 3.33 2.03
N HIS A 413 29.27 4.29 2.90
CA HIS A 413 30.27 5.09 3.65
C HIS A 413 31.17 4.25 4.59
N TRP A 414 31.27 2.95 4.33
CA TRP A 414 32.01 1.90 5.01
C TRP A 414 33.37 1.58 4.37
N ALA A 415 33.73 2.12 3.19
CA ALA A 415 35.04 1.84 2.60
C ALA A 415 36.18 2.54 3.39
N ASP A 416 36.56 1.90 4.50
CA ASP A 416 37.84 1.90 5.22
C ASP A 416 38.78 3.11 4.98
N PRO A 417 38.93 4.03 5.96
CA PRO A 417 40.02 5.00 5.96
C PRO A 417 41.43 4.37 5.96
N GLY A 418 41.55 3.06 6.19
CA GLY A 418 42.79 2.29 6.23
C GLY A 418 43.12 1.47 4.97
N ALA A 419 42.31 1.54 3.90
CA ALA A 419 42.60 0.87 2.64
C ALA A 419 43.15 1.85 1.58
N ARG A 420 44.33 2.41 1.83
CA ARG A 420 45.20 2.99 0.79
C ARG A 420 46.66 2.69 1.08
#